data_AF-A0A1H8I244-F1
#
_entry.id   AF-A0A1H8I244-F1
#
_cell.length_a   1.000
_cell.length_b   1.000
_cell.length_c   1.000
_cell.angle_alpha   90.00
_cell.angle_beta   90.00
_cell.angle_gamma   90.00
#
_symmetry.space_group_name_H-M   'P 1'
#
loop_
_entity.id
_entity.type
_entity.pdbx_description
1 polymer ?
#
loop_
_entity_poly.entity_id
_entity_poly.type
_entity_poly.pdbx_seq_one_letter_code
_entity_poly.pdbx_strand_id
1 'polypeptide(L)'
;MKISSIDKGIALSFKELMSELRPEIAVEIFEEDYELLKLGMMEEDANCTVEVDISDEEVDSLCEEIIKLQEDSFDDIEDVPDYSSENYKKYERYRWLPSMFI
;
A
#
# COMPACT_ATOMS: atom_id res chain seq x y z
N MET A 1 12.24 -2.22 5.31
CA MET A 1 11.88 -0.79 5.19
C MET A 1 10.99 -0.36 6.35
N LYS A 2 11.07 0.91 6.79
CA LYS A 2 10.29 1.46 7.90
C LYS A 2 9.62 2.77 7.48
N ILE A 3 8.31 2.87 7.72
CA ILE A 3 7.48 4.04 7.36
C ILE A 3 6.81 4.54 8.64
N SER A 4 7.07 5.79 9.03
CA SER A 4 6.59 6.37 10.29
C SER A 4 5.48 7.39 10.08
N SER A 5 4.74 7.69 11.15
CA SER A 5 3.70 8.73 11.17
C SER A 5 2.60 8.50 10.13
N ILE A 6 2.19 7.24 9.96
CA ILE A 6 1.07 6.86 9.08
C ILE A 6 -0.22 6.77 9.91
N ASP A 7 -1.33 7.25 9.37
CA ASP A 7 -2.65 7.00 9.96
C ASP A 7 -2.93 5.49 10.10
N LYS A 8 -3.56 5.09 11.21
CA LYS A 8 -3.87 3.67 11.47
C LYS A 8 -4.73 3.03 10.38
N GLY A 9 -5.70 3.75 9.81
CA GLY A 9 -6.54 3.25 8.73
C GLY A 9 -5.74 2.97 7.46
N ILE A 10 -4.81 3.86 7.12
CA ILE A 10 -3.87 3.66 6.00
C ILE A 10 -2.95 2.47 6.27
N ALA A 11 -2.37 2.38 7.48
CA ALA A 11 -1.47 1.29 7.86
C ALA A 11 -2.16 -0.09 7.77
N LEU A 12 -3.40 -0.20 8.24
CA LEU A 12 -4.21 -1.42 8.14
C LEU A 12 -4.54 -1.77 6.69
N SER A 13 -4.94 -0.79 5.89
CA SER A 13 -5.23 -0.98 4.46
C SER A 13 -3.99 -1.44 3.70
N PHE A 14 -2.84 -0.85 3.99
CA PHE A 14 -1.56 -1.23 3.39
C PHE A 14 -1.20 -2.68 3.72
N LYS A 15 -1.33 -3.08 4.98
CA LYS A 15 -1.11 -4.46 5.42
C LYS A 15 -2.05 -5.46 4.73
N GLU A 16 -3.33 -5.13 4.61
CA GLU A 16 -4.31 -5.97 3.91
C GLU A 16 -3.89 -6.20 2.46
N LEU A 17 -3.61 -5.13 1.72
CA LEU A 17 -3.23 -5.23 0.31
C LEU A 17 -1.89 -5.95 0.09
N MET A 18 -0.89 -5.70 0.94
CA MET A 18 0.37 -6.43 0.90
C MET A 18 0.15 -7.92 1.14
N SER A 19 -0.74 -8.29 2.08
CA SER A 19 -1.05 -9.71 2.35
C SER A 19 -1.77 -10.41 1.20
N GLU A 20 -2.48 -9.67 0.34
CA GLU A 20 -3.11 -10.21 -0.87
C GLU A 20 -2.12 -10.41 -2.02
N LEU A 21 -1.25 -9.42 -2.23
CA LEU A 21 -0.38 -9.36 -3.41
C LEU A 21 0.99 -10.03 -3.20
N ARG A 22 1.50 -9.99 -1.96
CA ARG A 22 2.78 -10.53 -1.51
C ARG A 22 2.63 -11.11 -0.09
N PRO A 23 1.85 -12.19 0.07
CA PRO A 23 1.63 -12.83 1.38
C PRO A 23 2.92 -13.30 2.08
N GLU A 24 3.99 -13.49 1.33
CA GLU A 24 5.33 -13.83 1.81
C GLU A 24 6.03 -12.68 2.53
N ILE A 25 5.63 -11.43 2.28
CA ILE A 25 6.24 -10.23 2.88
C ILE A 25 5.54 -9.91 4.20
N ALA A 26 6.31 -9.91 5.29
CA ALA A 26 5.80 -9.57 6.60
C ALA A 26 5.61 -8.05 6.75
N VAL A 27 4.40 -7.64 7.14
CA VAL A 27 4.05 -6.26 7.49
C VAL A 27 3.64 -6.18 8.97
N GLU A 28 4.45 -5.48 9.75
CA GLU A 28 4.23 -5.21 11.17
C GLU A 28 3.79 -3.75 11.36
N ILE A 29 2.80 -3.54 12.23
CA ILE A 29 2.27 -2.22 12.56
C ILE A 29 2.50 -1.98 14.05
N PHE A 30 3.19 -0.90 14.36
CA PHE A 30 3.46 -0.44 15.71
C PHE A 30 2.69 0.85 15.93
N GLU A 31 1.73 0.82 16.85
CA GLU A 31 1.01 2.01 17.27
C GLU A 31 1.95 2.88 18.13
N GLU A 32 2.08 4.18 17.81
CA GLU A 32 2.77 5.09 18.71
C GLU A 32 1.94 5.30 20.00
N ASP A 33 2.65 5.48 21.12
CA ASP A 33 2.17 5.22 22.48
C ASP A 33 0.77 5.80 22.78
N TYR A 34 -0.22 4.90 22.88
CA TYR A 34 -1.62 5.18 23.23
C TYR A 34 -1.76 5.94 24.57
N GLU A 35 -0.76 5.82 25.46
CA GLU A 35 -0.66 6.56 26.72
C GLU A 35 -0.56 8.08 26.51
N LEU A 36 0.16 8.56 25.47
CA LEU A 36 0.27 9.98 25.15
C LEU A 36 -1.02 10.54 24.56
N LEU A 37 -1.72 9.72 23.76
CA LEU A 37 -3.03 10.02 23.18
C LEU A 37 -4.08 10.16 24.29
N LYS A 38 -4.08 9.25 25.28
CA LYS A 38 -4.95 9.33 26.48
C LYS A 38 -4.67 10.53 27.38
N LEU A 39 -3.43 11.04 27.40
CA LEU A 39 -3.05 12.25 28.13
C LEU A 39 -3.43 13.55 27.40
N GLY A 40 -4.05 13.46 26.21
CA GLY A 40 -4.43 14.64 25.41
C GLY A 40 -3.23 15.41 24.87
N MET A 41 -2.07 14.76 24.77
CA MET A 41 -0.81 15.37 24.32
C MET A 41 -0.55 15.15 22.82
N MET A 42 -1.44 14.41 22.13
CA MET A 42 -1.44 14.15 20.70
C MET A 42 -2.86 14.33 20.14
N GLU A 43 -2.99 14.81 18.91
CA GLU A 43 -4.28 14.82 18.19
C GLU A 43 -4.74 13.38 17.88
N GLU A 44 -6.05 13.18 17.66
CA GLU A 44 -6.72 11.87 17.55
C GLU A 44 -6.20 10.96 16.40
N ASP A 45 -5.34 11.47 15.53
CA ASP A 45 -4.68 10.68 14.48
C ASP A 45 -3.57 9.85 15.11
N ALA A 46 -3.93 8.63 15.53
CA ALA A 46 -2.99 7.66 16.07
C ALA A 46 -1.93 7.31 15.02
N ASN A 47 -0.80 8.00 15.09
CA ASN A 47 0.36 7.74 14.26
C ASN A 47 0.85 6.31 14.50
N CYS A 48 0.92 5.56 13.42
CA CYS A 48 1.48 4.23 13.37
C CYS A 48 2.82 4.28 12.65
N THR A 49 3.71 3.41 13.08
CA THR A 49 4.90 3.03 12.34
C THR A 49 4.64 1.67 11.71
N VAL A 50 4.87 1.56 10.40
CA VAL A 50 4.81 0.31 9.66
C VAL A 50 6.23 -0.15 9.37
N GLU A 51 6.53 -1.40 9.67
CA GLU A 51 7.79 -2.04 9.33
C GLU A 51 7.51 -3.21 8.38
N VAL A 52 8.24 -3.22 7.27
CA VAL A 52 8.04 -4.16 6.16
C VAL A 52 9.37 -4.81 5.83
N ASP A 53 9.42 -6.13 5.83
CA ASP A 53 10.62 -6.87 5.41
C ASP A 53 10.62 -7.05 3.89
N ILE A 54 11.02 -5.98 3.19
CA ILE A 54 11.06 -5.92 1.72
C ILE A 54 12.37 -5.25 1.28
N SER A 55 12.98 -5.77 0.22
CA SER A 55 14.15 -5.21 -0.44
C SER A 55 13.79 -4.20 -1.52
N ASP A 56 14.74 -3.35 -1.91
CA ASP A 56 14.53 -2.38 -2.99
C ASP A 56 14.20 -3.08 -4.33
N GLU A 57 14.81 -4.24 -4.61
CA GLU A 57 14.52 -5.06 -5.80
C GLU A 57 13.07 -5.59 -5.80
N GLU A 58 12.53 -5.95 -4.64
CA GLU A 58 11.14 -6.39 -4.51
C GLU A 58 10.15 -5.23 -4.63
N VAL A 59 10.52 -4.03 -4.15
CA VAL A 59 9.73 -2.80 -4.39
C VAL A 59 9.71 -2.47 -5.87
N ASP A 60 10.83 -2.54 -6.57
CA ASP A 60 10.91 -2.33 -8.02
C ASP A 60 10.05 -3.35 -8.77
N SER A 61 10.15 -4.64 -8.40
CA SER A 61 9.32 -5.70 -8.99
C SER A 61 7.83 -5.47 -8.76
N LEU A 62 7.43 -4.97 -7.57
CA LEU A 62 6.05 -4.61 -7.26
C LEU A 62 5.58 -3.44 -8.15
N CYS A 63 6.41 -2.41 -8.33
CA CYS A 63 6.10 -1.28 -9.19
C CYS A 63 5.94 -1.73 -10.65
N GLU A 64 6.83 -2.58 -11.16
CA GLU A 64 6.73 -3.14 -12.52
C GLU A 64 5.45 -3.97 -12.71
N GLU A 65 5.04 -4.77 -11.73
CA GLU A 65 3.79 -5.54 -11.79
C GLU A 65 2.58 -4.63 -11.90
N ILE A 66 2.52 -3.55 -11.11
CA ILE A 66 1.44 -2.58 -11.13
C ILE A 66 1.40 -1.81 -12.45
N ILE A 67 2.56 -1.46 -13.02
CA ILE A 67 2.66 -0.83 -14.35
C ILE A 67 2.14 -1.79 -15.44
N LYS A 68 2.52 -3.07 -15.40
CA LYS A 68 1.98 -4.07 -16.35
C LYS A 68 0.47 -4.22 -16.23
N LEU A 69 -0.06 -4.26 -15.00
CA LEU A 69 -1.50 -4.27 -14.79
C LEU A 69 -2.15 -3.05 -15.43
N GLN A 70 -1.54 -1.86 -15.30
CA GLN A 70 -2.00 -0.65 -15.96
C GLN A 70 -2.01 -0.83 -17.48
N GLU A 71 -0.89 -1.22 -18.10
CA GLU A 71 -0.78 -1.42 -19.55
C GLU A 71 -1.81 -2.42 -20.08
N ASP A 72 -1.96 -3.57 -19.41
CA ASP A 72 -2.92 -4.61 -19.77
C ASP A 72 -4.38 -4.26 -19.44
N SER A 73 -4.63 -3.05 -18.92
CA SER A 73 -5.98 -2.55 -18.61
C SER A 73 -6.54 -1.63 -19.69
N PHE A 74 -5.75 -1.21 -20.68
CA PHE A 74 -6.23 -0.34 -21.75
C PHE A 74 -6.69 -1.15 -22.95
N ASP A 75 -7.77 -0.70 -23.59
CA ASP A 75 -8.14 -1.18 -24.92
C ASP A 75 -7.26 -0.46 -25.95
N ASP A 76 -6.39 -1.22 -26.62
CA ASP A 76 -5.44 -0.75 -27.65
C ASP A 76 -6.12 0.08 -28.77
N ILE A 77 -7.43 -0.08 -28.97
CA ILE A 77 -8.17 0.55 -30.07
C ILE A 77 -8.72 1.92 -29.66
N GLU A 78 -9.25 2.04 -28.45
CA GLU A 78 -9.98 3.22 -27.99
C GLU A 78 -9.16 4.12 -27.05
N ASP A 79 -7.96 3.68 -26.60
CA ASP A 79 -7.11 4.40 -25.65
C ASP A 79 -7.87 4.77 -24.35
N VAL A 80 -8.82 3.91 -23.98
CA VAL A 80 -9.61 4.01 -22.75
C VAL A 80 -9.39 2.76 -21.90
N PRO A 81 -9.48 2.88 -20.57
CA PRO A 81 -9.42 1.70 -19.71
C PRO A 81 -10.60 0.78 -19.96
N ASP A 82 -10.35 -0.52 -20.11
CA ASP A 82 -11.38 -1.54 -20.01
C ASP A 82 -11.76 -1.71 -18.53
N TYR A 83 -12.74 -0.93 -18.07
CA TYR A 83 -13.27 -0.99 -16.71
C TYR A 83 -13.83 -2.38 -16.32
N SER A 84 -14.13 -3.23 -17.31
CA SER A 84 -14.63 -4.59 -17.07
C SER A 84 -13.49 -5.60 -16.82
N SER A 85 -12.29 -5.31 -17.33
CA SER A 85 -11.07 -6.11 -17.19
C SER A 85 -10.73 -6.39 -15.73
N GLU A 86 -10.29 -7.62 -15.46
CA GLU A 86 -9.74 -7.98 -14.15
C GLU A 86 -8.43 -7.23 -13.87
N ASN A 87 -7.65 -6.93 -14.90
CA ASN A 87 -6.41 -6.17 -14.76
C ASN A 87 -6.71 -4.75 -14.27
N TYR A 88 -7.74 -4.10 -14.82
CA TYR A 88 -8.12 -2.74 -14.41
C TYR A 88 -8.54 -2.70 -12.94
N LYS A 89 -9.34 -3.70 -12.51
CA LYS A 89 -9.78 -3.81 -11.12
C LYS A 89 -8.60 -4.03 -10.17
N LYS A 90 -7.63 -4.86 -10.56
CA LYS A 90 -6.41 -5.08 -9.78
C LYS A 90 -5.54 -3.82 -9.74
N TYR A 91 -5.33 -3.17 -10.88
CA TYR A 91 -4.61 -1.91 -10.97
C TYR A 91 -5.22 -0.86 -10.02
N GLU A 92 -6.51 -0.59 -10.11
CA GLU A 92 -7.16 0.40 -9.22
C GLU A 92 -7.06 0.05 -7.74
N ARG A 93 -7.06 -1.24 -7.39
CA ARG A 93 -6.91 -1.70 -5.99
C ARG A 93 -5.48 -1.49 -5.48
N TYR A 94 -4.46 -1.78 -6.29
CA TYR A 94 -3.06 -1.82 -5.86
C TYR A 94 -2.23 -0.58 -6.23
N ARG A 95 -2.70 0.29 -7.13
CA ARG A 95 -1.94 1.43 -7.69
C ARG A 95 -1.33 2.40 -6.67
N TRP A 96 -1.87 2.44 -5.45
CA TRP A 96 -1.38 3.33 -4.41
C TRP A 96 -0.31 2.69 -3.52
N LEU A 97 -0.12 1.37 -3.56
CA LEU A 97 0.91 0.68 -2.78
C LEU A 97 2.33 1.27 -3.00
N PRO A 98 2.77 1.55 -4.24
CA PRO A 98 4.10 2.13 -4.49
C PRO A 98 4.34 3.46 -3.76
N SER A 99 3.29 4.26 -3.56
CA SER A 99 3.40 5.57 -2.91
C SER A 99 3.76 5.49 -1.42
N MET A 100 3.65 4.31 -0.82
CA MET A 100 4.06 4.07 0.57
C MET A 100 5.57 3.87 0.72
N PHE A 101 6.29 3.59 -0.37
CA PHE A 101 7.72 3.29 -0.36
C PHE A 101 8.62 4.43 -0.87
N ILE A 102 8.02 5.58 -1.25
CA ILE A 102 8.70 6.76 -1.83
C ILE A 102 8.65 7.93 -0.85
#